data_AF-W4VB89-F1
#
_entry.id   AF-W4VB89-F1
#
_cell.length_a   1.000
_cell.length_b   1.000
_cell.length_c   1.000
_cell.angle_alpha   90.00
_cell.angle_beta   90.00
_cell.angle_gamma   90.00
#
_symmetry.space_group_name_H-M   'P 1'
#
loop_
_entity.id
_entity.type
_entity.pdbx_description
1 polymer ?
#
loop_
_entity_poly.entity_id
_entity_poly.type
_entity_poly.pdbx_seq_one_letter_code
_entity_poly.pdbx_strand_id
1 'polypeptide(L)'
;MTIEDLIECSPKHRDTIILCLKVANIIIENESLYQSFRERKILPYKELTEHFNLCRRTLEKNRKFIIAMVFILKSDLEVLKKYIYDTLGR
;
A
#
# COMPACT_ATOMS: atom_id res chain seq x y z
N MET A 1 8.19 -7.84 9.76
CA MET A 1 7.87 -6.43 9.56
C MET A 1 7.49 -5.89 10.91
N THR A 2 8.40 -5.14 11.52
CA THR A 2 8.17 -4.42 12.78
C THR A 2 7.76 -2.97 12.48
N ILE A 3 7.56 -2.15 13.52
CA ILE A 3 7.32 -0.71 13.34
C ILE A 3 8.58 -0.03 12.81
N GLU A 4 9.77 -0.47 13.23
CA GLU A 4 11.06 0.02 12.74
C GLU A 4 11.22 -0.23 11.24
N ASP A 5 10.89 -1.45 10.77
CA ASP A 5 10.85 -1.78 9.33
C ASP A 5 9.98 -0.79 8.54
N LEU A 6 8.86 -0.34 9.11
CA LEU A 6 7.95 0.61 8.47
C LEU A 6 8.59 1.99 8.34
N ILE A 7 9.28 2.46 9.38
CA ILE A 7 10.00 3.73 9.38
C ILE A 7 11.10 3.70 8.32
N GLU A 8 11.90 2.63 8.29
CA GLU A 8 13.01 2.48 7.33
C GLU A 8 12.55 2.40 5.88
N CYS A 9 11.42 1.73 5.64
CA CYS A 9 10.88 1.55 4.29
C CYS A 9 9.96 2.68 3.83
N SER A 10 9.73 3.69 4.68
CA SER A 10 8.86 4.82 4.37
C SER A 10 9.44 5.67 3.23
N PRO A 11 8.69 5.90 2.13
CA PRO A 11 9.16 6.77 1.06
C PRO A 11 9.35 8.21 1.55
N LYS A 12 10.45 8.85 1.13
CA LYS A 12 10.75 10.24 1.53
C LYS A 12 9.93 11.29 0.78
N HIS A 13 9.58 10.99 -0.48
CA HIS A 13 8.89 11.94 -1.34
C HIS A 13 7.39 11.73 -1.27
N ARG A 14 6.66 12.83 -1.08
CA ARG A 14 5.20 12.85 -0.97
C ARG A 14 4.52 12.14 -2.15
N ASP A 15 4.98 12.35 -3.38
CA ASP A 15 4.40 11.69 -4.56
C ASP A 15 4.51 10.17 -4.49
N THR A 16 5.60 9.66 -3.92
CA THR A 16 5.78 8.22 -3.74
C THR A 16 4.86 7.69 -2.64
N ILE A 17 4.68 8.45 -1.56
CA ILE A 17 3.74 8.10 -0.48
C ILE A 17 2.32 8.03 -1.03
N ILE A 18 1.88 9.05 -1.77
CA ILE A 18 0.56 9.10 -2.42
C ILE A 18 0.38 7.91 -3.36
N LEU A 19 1.38 7.60 -4.19
CA LEU A 19 1.32 6.44 -5.08
C LEU A 19 1.15 5.14 -4.30
N CYS A 20 1.92 4.92 -3.23
CA CYS A 20 1.82 3.70 -2.43
C CYS A 20 0.46 3.56 -1.75
N LEU A 21 -0.09 4.67 -1.24
CA LEU A 21 -1.42 4.70 -0.64
C LEU A 21 -2.52 4.42 -1.66
N LYS A 22 -2.42 4.97 -2.87
CA LYS A 22 -3.32 4.64 -3.99
C LYS A 22 -3.29 3.15 -4.30
N VAL A 23 -2.10 2.55 -4.38
CA VAL A 23 -1.95 1.11 -4.61
C VAL A 23 -2.58 0.30 -3.47
N ALA A 24 -2.35 0.70 -2.22
CA ALA A 24 -2.96 0.05 -1.07
C ALA A 24 -4.50 0.14 -1.12
N ASN A 25 -5.06 1.30 -1.47
CA ASN A 25 -6.50 1.50 -1.65
C ASN A 25 -7.08 0.58 -2.74
N ILE A 26 -6.42 0.51 -3.91
CA ILE A 26 -6.82 -0.41 -4.98
C ILE A 26 -6.90 -1.85 -4.49
N ILE A 27 -5.92 -2.29 -3.70
CA ILE A 27 -5.89 -3.66 -3.16
C ILE A 27 -7.04 -3.90 -2.18
N ILE A 28 -7.35 -2.95 -1.28
CA ILE A 28 -8.38 -3.15 -0.25
C ILE A 28 -9.81 -2.96 -0.75
N GLU A 29 -10.00 -2.25 -1.87
CA GLU A 29 -11.29 -2.02 -2.51
C GLU A 29 -11.65 -3.16 -3.49
N ASN A 30 -10.66 -3.83 -4.06
CA ASN A 30 -10.86 -4.97 -4.94
C ASN A 30 -10.72 -6.29 -4.17
N GLU A 31 -11.82 -6.97 -3.92
CA GLU A 31 -11.86 -8.21 -3.12
C GLU A 31 -10.98 -9.33 -3.71
N SER A 32 -10.90 -9.45 -5.04
CA SER A 32 -10.05 -10.45 -5.70
C SER A 32 -8.55 -10.16 -5.50
N LEU A 33 -8.14 -8.89 -5.60
CA LEU A 33 -6.76 -8.49 -5.31
C LEU A 33 -6.43 -8.68 -3.84
N TYR A 34 -7.34 -8.30 -2.94
CA TYR A 34 -7.16 -8.47 -1.51
C TYR A 34 -7.02 -9.94 -1.13
N GLN A 35 -7.87 -10.80 -1.68
CA GLN A 35 -7.84 -12.24 -1.41
C GLN A 35 -6.53 -12.86 -1.92
N SER A 36 -6.12 -12.52 -3.15
CA SER A 36 -4.84 -12.95 -3.72
C SER A 36 -3.65 -12.50 -2.86
N PHE A 37 -3.69 -11.24 -2.38
CA PHE A 37 -2.70 -10.69 -1.46
C PHE A 37 -2.69 -11.44 -0.12
N ARG A 38 -3.85 -11.74 0.46
CA ARG A 38 -4.01 -12.43 1.75
C ARG A 38 -3.49 -13.86 1.71
N GLU A 39 -3.80 -14.60 0.66
CA GLU A 39 -3.39 -16.00 0.50
C GLU A 39 -1.89 -16.12 0.25
N ARG A 40 -1.35 -15.28 -0.64
CA ARG A 40 0.05 -15.38 -1.07
C ARG A 40 1.01 -14.56 -0.21
N LYS A 41 0.51 -13.60 0.57
CA LYS A 41 1.28 -12.59 1.31
C LYS A 41 2.24 -11.78 0.40
N ILE A 42 1.91 -11.68 -0.88
CA ILE A 42 2.70 -11.02 -1.92
C ILE A 42 1.78 -10.06 -2.66
N LEU A 43 2.31 -8.90 -3.06
CA LEU A 43 1.54 -7.95 -3.87
C LEU A 43 1.14 -8.60 -5.20
N PRO A 44 -0.11 -8.43 -5.66
CA PRO A 44 -0.58 -8.91 -6.96
C PRO A 44 0.01 -8.05 -8.09
N TYR A 45 1.32 -8.16 -8.32
CA TYR A 45 2.07 -7.29 -9.22
C TYR A 45 1.54 -7.33 -10.64
N LYS A 46 1.18 -8.53 -11.13
CA LYS A 46 0.70 -8.72 -12.50
C LYS A 46 -0.57 -7.91 -12.71
N GLU A 47 -1.54 -8.12 -11.84
CA GLU A 47 -2.85 -7.47 -11.88
C GLU A 47 -2.72 -5.95 -11.67
N LEU A 48 -1.86 -5.51 -10.76
CA LEU A 48 -1.59 -4.09 -10.53
C LEU A 48 -0.94 -3.42 -11.76
N THR A 49 -0.02 -4.10 -12.44
CA THR A 49 0.66 -3.54 -13.62
C THR A 49 -0.25 -3.53 -14.85
N GLU A 50 -1.05 -4.58 -15.06
CA GLU A 50 -1.90 -4.75 -16.23
C GLU A 50 -3.18 -3.89 -16.16
N HIS A 51 -3.80 -3.78 -14.98
CA HIS A 51 -5.10 -3.09 -14.86
C HIS A 51 -5.00 -1.63 -14.42
N PHE A 52 -3.89 -1.22 -13.80
CA PHE A 52 -3.75 0.13 -13.22
C PHE A 52 -2.56 0.93 -13.77
N ASN A 53 -1.90 0.42 -14.83
CA ASN A 53 -0.76 1.07 -15.50
C ASN A 53 0.37 1.47 -14.52
N LEU A 54 0.63 0.63 -13.53
CA LEU A 54 1.64 0.87 -12.50
C LEU A 54 3.00 0.30 -12.94
N CYS A 55 4.08 1.03 -12.66
CA CYS A 55 5.42 0.53 -12.95
C CYS A 55 5.83 -0.54 -11.93
N ARG A 56 6.13 -1.75 -12.41
CA ARG A 56 6.59 -2.88 -11.57
C ARG A 56 7.78 -2.51 -10.70
N ARG A 57 8.76 -1.79 -11.24
CA ARG A 57 9.95 -1.33 -10.50
C ARG A 57 9.57 -0.47 -9.29
N THR A 58 8.56 0.37 -9.43
CA THR A 58 8.08 1.24 -8.35
C THR A 58 7.36 0.44 -7.26
N LEU A 59 6.57 -0.56 -7.64
CA LEU A 59 5.91 -1.47 -6.69
C LEU A 59 6.94 -2.28 -5.91
N GLU A 60 7.92 -2.88 -6.58
CA GLU A 60 8.95 -3.70 -5.93
C GLU A 60 9.83 -2.90 -4.97
N LYS A 61 10.19 -1.66 -5.35
CA LYS A 61 10.97 -0.73 -4.52
C LYS A 61 10.24 -0.36 -3.23
N ASN A 62 8.92 -0.15 -3.30
CA ASN A 62 8.12 0.32 -2.16
C ASN A 62 7.27 -0.80 -1.53
N ARG A 63 7.53 -2.08 -1.87
CA ARG A 63 6.63 -3.19 -1.51
C ARG A 63 6.31 -3.28 -0.02
N LYS A 64 7.32 -3.14 0.84
CA LYS A 64 7.16 -3.25 2.30
C LYS A 64 6.20 -2.18 2.82
N PHE A 65 6.35 -0.95 2.33
CA PHE A 65 5.48 0.16 2.69
C PHE A 65 4.05 -0.04 2.19
N ILE A 66 3.87 -0.45 0.92
CA ILE A 66 2.53 -0.73 0.36
C ILE A 66 1.82 -1.82 1.19
N ILE A 67 2.52 -2.90 1.51
CA ILE A 67 2.00 -4.00 2.34
C ILE A 67 1.56 -3.49 3.72
N ALA A 68 2.38 -2.66 4.36
CA ALA A 68 2.03 -2.05 5.64
C ALA A 68 0.76 -1.19 5.55
N MET A 69 0.65 -0.37 4.49
CA MET A 69 -0.52 0.46 4.26
C MET A 69 -1.79 -0.37 4.06
N VAL A 70 -1.72 -1.48 3.31
CA VAL A 70 -2.86 -2.41 3.14
C VAL A 70 -3.36 -2.93 4.50
N PHE A 71 -2.45 -3.33 5.39
CA PHE A 71 -2.82 -3.79 6.73
C PHE A 71 -3.42 -2.69 7.58
N ILE A 72 -2.80 -1.50 7.60
CA ILE A 72 -3.31 -0.37 8.40
C ILE A 72 -4.70 0.04 7.92
N LEU A 73 -4.91 0.16 6.61
CA LEU A 73 -6.18 0.60 6.05
C LEU A 73 -7.32 -0.43 6.24
N LYS A 74 -7.00 -1.73 6.35
CA LYS A 74 -7.99 -2.76 6.73
C LYS A 74 -8.11 -3.04 8.23
N SER A 75 -7.18 -2.58 9.07
CA SER A 75 -7.27 -2.74 10.53
C SER A 75 -8.36 -1.86 11.16
N ASP A 76 -8.69 -2.04 12.43
CA ASP A 76 -9.66 -1.18 13.14
C ASP A 76 -9.03 0.13 13.70
N LEU A 77 -7.88 0.55 13.16
CA LEU A 77 -7.13 1.72 13.62
C LEU A 77 -7.67 3.04 13.01
N GLU A 78 -8.90 3.43 13.32
CA GLU A 78 -9.56 4.59 12.70
C GLU A 78 -8.76 5.90 12.82
N VAL A 79 -8.17 6.17 13.98
CA VAL A 79 -7.35 7.36 14.22
C VAL A 79 -6.14 7.39 13.28
N LEU A 80 -5.46 6.25 13.12
CA LEU A 80 -4.29 6.14 12.25
C LEU A 80 -4.68 6.27 10.78
N LYS A 81 -5.79 5.65 10.37
CA LYS A 81 -6.33 5.81 9.02
C LYS A 81 -6.61 7.28 8.72
N LYS A 82 -7.29 7.97 9.64
CA LYS A 82 -7.60 9.39 9.50
C LYS A 82 -6.34 10.23 9.31
N TYR A 83 -5.31 10.00 10.12
CA TYR A 83 -4.02 10.68 9.98
C TYR A 83 -3.37 10.46 8.60
N ILE A 84 -3.43 9.24 8.08
CA ILE A 84 -2.94 8.90 6.74
C ILE A 84 -3.74 9.64 5.65
N TYR A 85 -5.08 9.65 5.76
CA TYR A 85 -5.93 10.36 4.80
C TYR A 85 -5.76 11.87 4.85
N ASP A 86 -5.61 12.46 6.03
CA ASP A 86 -5.36 13.89 6.19
C ASP A 86 -4.01 14.30 5.56
N THR A 87 -3.03 13.38 5.57
CA THR A 87 -1.74 13.57 4.89
C THR A 87 -1.89 13.57 3.35
N LEU A 88 -2.92 12.90 2.81
CA LEU A 88 -3.23 12.90 1.37
C LEU A 88 -3.89 14.21 0.90
N GLY A 89 -4.79 14.80 1.72
CA GLY A 89 -5.41 16.12 1.48
C GLY A 89 -4.50 17.33 1.74
N ARG A 90 -3.28 17.02 2.17
CA ARG A 90 -2.03 17.77 2.36
C ARG A 90 -1.57 18.82 1.37
#